data_AF-A0A958NXW0-F1
#
_entry.id   AF-A0A958NXW0-F1
#
_cell.length_a   1.000
_cell.length_b   1.000
_cell.length_c   1.000
_cell.angle_alpha   90.00
_cell.angle_beta   90.00
_cell.angle_gamma   90.00
#
_symmetry.space_group_name_H-M   'P 1'
#
loop_
_entity.id
_entity.type
_entity.pdbx_description
1 polymer ?
#
loop_
_entity_poly.entity_id
_entity_poly.type
_entity_poly.pdbx_seq_one_letter_code
_entity_poly.pdbx_strand_id
1 'polypeptide(L)'
;MAEWRNRAEITADVVFFKYASDQLEGDAREVFIWDLDKTYLDTKFETLKGLYQTALEKAFQKRNVPGTAALVRALRNSWQERHTGRADFPIYFVTASFPQMEKKIHEKLNLDGIYPYGIFFKDNLKNLRPRRLWR
;
A
#
# COMPACT_ATOMS: atom_id res chain seq x y z
N MET A 1 2.73 6.64 -21.67
CA MET A 1 2.20 5.56 -20.79
C MET A 1 2.47 5.93 -19.35
N ALA A 2 1.59 5.60 -18.40
CA ALA A 2 1.79 6.00 -17.00
C ALA A 2 3.04 5.31 -16.42
N GLU A 3 3.98 6.10 -15.89
CA GLU A 3 5.33 5.69 -15.42
C GLU A 3 5.31 4.52 -14.43
N TRP A 4 4.25 4.40 -13.62
CA TRP A 4 4.13 3.35 -12.60
C TRP A 4 3.98 1.93 -13.17
N ARG A 5 3.44 1.78 -14.39
CA ARG A 5 3.21 0.46 -15.00
C ARG A 5 4.50 -0.31 -15.28
N ASN A 6 5.62 0.40 -15.45
CA ASN A 6 6.91 -0.21 -15.70
C ASN A 6 7.57 -0.75 -14.41
N ARG A 7 7.02 -0.42 -13.23
CA ARG A 7 7.54 -0.80 -11.91
C ARG A 7 6.61 -1.77 -11.17
N ALA A 8 5.56 -2.25 -11.83
CA ALA A 8 4.51 -3.02 -11.20
C ALA A 8 4.21 -4.30 -11.98
N GLU A 9 3.90 -5.35 -11.25
CA GLU A 9 3.34 -6.57 -11.81
C GLU A 9 1.82 -6.43 -11.87
N ILE A 10 1.22 -6.73 -13.01
CA ILE A 10 -0.22 -6.54 -13.23
C ILE A 10 -0.85 -7.89 -13.56
N THR A 11 -1.73 -8.34 -12.68
CA THR A 11 -2.49 -9.59 -12.84
C THR A 11 -3.98 -9.28 -12.75
N ALA A 12 -4.69 -9.43 -13.87
CA ALA A 12 -6.10 -9.07 -14.00
C ALA A 12 -6.41 -7.59 -13.63
N ASP A 13 -7.01 -7.36 -12.46
CA ASP A 13 -7.34 -6.06 -11.88
C ASP A 13 -6.49 -5.73 -10.63
N VAL A 14 -5.44 -6.51 -10.36
CA VAL A 14 -4.50 -6.28 -9.26
C VAL A 14 -3.18 -5.75 -9.80
N VAL A 15 -2.66 -4.72 -9.14
CA VAL A 15 -1.34 -4.14 -9.41
C VAL A 15 -0.48 -4.31 -8.17
N PHE A 16 0.62 -5.05 -8.32
CA PHE A 16 1.55 -5.32 -7.25
C PHE A 16 2.82 -4.50 -7.42
N PHE A 17 3.20 -3.79 -6.37
CA PHE A 17 4.49 -3.11 -6.27
C PHE A 17 5.34 -3.82 -5.23
N LYS A 18 6.48 -4.35 -5.69
CA LYS A 18 7.45 -5.07 -4.87
C LYS A 18 8.57 -4.12 -4.44
N TYR A 19 8.97 -4.22 -3.16
CA TYR A 19 10.07 -3.43 -2.58
C TYR A 19 11.16 -4.30 -1.96
N ALA A 20 10.83 -5.51 -1.50
CA ALA A 20 11.80 -6.49 -1.01
C ALA A 20 12.51 -7.22 -2.17
N SER A 21 13.74 -7.66 -1.93
CA SER A 21 14.46 -8.56 -2.84
C SER A 21 13.90 -9.98 -2.78
N ASP A 22 14.09 -10.77 -3.85
CA ASP A 22 13.63 -12.16 -3.90
C ASP A 22 14.24 -13.02 -2.79
N GLN A 23 15.50 -12.74 -2.43
CA GLN A 23 16.18 -13.43 -1.33
C GLN A 23 15.50 -13.15 0.01
N LEU A 24 15.18 -11.88 0.27
CA LEU A 24 14.53 -11.47 1.51
C LEU A 24 13.13 -12.09 1.66
N GLU A 25 12.38 -12.13 0.57
CA GLU A 25 11.07 -12.79 0.52
C GLU A 25 11.17 -14.32 0.68
N GLY A 26 12.16 -14.96 0.06
CA GLY A 26 12.40 -16.39 0.20
C GLY A 26 12.83 -16.84 1.60
N ASP A 27 13.50 -15.96 2.34
CA ASP A 27 13.92 -16.22 3.73
C ASP A 27 12.76 -16.06 4.74
N ALA A 28 11.66 -15.39 4.35
CA ALA A 28 10.51 -15.16 5.21
C ALA A 28 9.66 -16.43 5.36
N ARG A 29 9.68 -17.03 6.55
CA ARG A 29 8.85 -18.21 6.89
C ARG A 29 7.39 -17.87 7.23
N GLU A 30 7.13 -16.61 7.53
CA GLU A 30 5.81 -16.07 7.84
C GLU A 30 5.69 -14.68 7.24
N VAL A 31 4.48 -14.30 6.87
CA VAL A 31 4.18 -12.98 6.28
C VAL A 31 2.91 -12.41 6.90
N PHE A 32 2.88 -11.08 7.02
CA PHE A 32 1.74 -10.34 7.54
C PHE A 32 1.06 -9.62 6.38
N ILE A 33 -0.24 -9.85 6.19
CA ILE A 33 -1.03 -9.17 5.16
C ILE A 33 -2.01 -8.24 5.85
N TRP A 34 -1.91 -6.96 5.57
CA TRP A 34 -2.70 -5.92 6.21
C TRP A 34 -3.52 -5.13 5.20
N ASP A 35 -4.76 -4.84 5.56
CA ASP A 35 -5.55 -3.85 4.84
C ASP A 35 -5.02 -2.44 5.15
N LEU A 36 -4.99 -1.56 4.14
CA LEU A 36 -4.50 -0.20 4.28
C LEU A 36 -5.64 0.82 4.48
N ASP A 37 -6.74 0.65 3.74
CA ASP A 37 -7.81 1.65 3.66
C ASP A 37 -8.75 1.55 4.87
N LYS A 38 -8.97 2.65 5.59
CA LYS A 38 -9.74 2.69 6.87
C LYS A 38 -9.13 1.89 8.03
N THR A 39 -8.13 1.04 7.79
CA THR A 39 -7.38 0.32 8.84
C THR A 39 -6.11 1.10 9.25
N TYR A 40 -5.36 1.66 8.28
CA TYR A 40 -4.15 2.44 8.54
C TYR A 40 -4.34 3.94 8.27
N LEU A 41 -5.05 4.28 7.20
CA LEU A 41 -5.31 5.66 6.78
C LEU A 41 -6.77 6.04 7.02
N ASP A 42 -7.01 7.10 7.80
CA ASP A 42 -8.34 7.71 7.96
C ASP A 42 -8.69 8.47 6.67
N THR A 43 -9.32 7.76 5.74
CA THR A 43 -9.72 8.31 4.45
C THR A 43 -11.24 8.33 4.35
N LYS A 44 -11.82 9.54 4.38
CA LYS A 44 -13.24 9.78 4.12
C LYS A 44 -13.50 9.71 2.61
N PHE A 45 -13.70 8.51 2.09
CA PHE A 45 -14.07 8.30 0.68
C PHE A 45 -15.59 8.47 0.50
N GLU A 46 -16.06 9.70 0.24
CA GLU A 46 -17.48 9.93 -0.08
C GLU A 46 -17.74 10.35 -1.53
N THR A 47 -16.73 10.63 -2.37
CA THR A 47 -16.99 10.92 -3.80
C THR A 47 -15.74 10.79 -4.67
N LEU A 48 -15.91 10.34 -5.92
CA LEU A 48 -14.87 10.30 -6.97
C LEU A 48 -14.19 11.67 -7.21
N LYS A 49 -14.88 12.78 -6.89
CA LYS A 49 -14.35 14.15 -6.90
C LYS A 49 -13.39 14.43 -5.74
N GLY A 50 -13.66 13.88 -4.55
CA GLY A 50 -12.77 13.96 -3.38
C GLY A 50 -11.46 13.20 -3.59
N LEU A 51 -11.51 12.08 -4.31
CA LEU A 51 -10.33 11.29 -4.68
C LEU A 51 -9.29 12.09 -5.50
N TYR A 52 -9.74 12.96 -6.41
CA TYR A 52 -8.84 13.82 -7.20
C TYR A 52 -8.20 14.94 -6.36
N GLN A 53 -8.91 15.46 -5.36
CA GLN A 53 -8.36 16.42 -4.39
C GLN A 53 -7.38 15.76 -3.41
N THR A 54 -7.68 14.57 -2.89
CA THR A 54 -6.76 13.78 -2.05
C THR A 54 -5.52 13.33 -2.81
N ALA A 55 -5.63 13.13 -4.13
CA ALA A 55 -4.48 12.89 -4.99
C ALA A 55 -3.55 14.11 -5.13
N LEU A 56 -3.98 15.32 -4.78
CA LEU A 56 -3.16 16.55 -4.72
C LEU A 56 -2.64 16.84 -3.30
N GLU A 57 -3.25 16.27 -2.27
CA GLU A 57 -2.78 16.40 -0.88
C GLU A 57 -1.39 15.75 -0.70
N LYS A 58 -0.54 16.42 0.08
CA LYS A 58 0.84 15.97 0.36
C LYS A 58 0.81 14.68 1.19
N ALA A 59 1.80 13.80 1.03
CA ALA A 59 1.88 12.54 1.78
C ALA A 59 1.71 12.73 3.31
N PHE A 60 2.24 13.83 3.84
CA PHE A 60 2.16 14.23 5.24
C PHE A 60 0.74 14.58 5.75
N GLN A 61 -0.19 14.96 4.87
CA GLN A 61 -1.56 15.34 5.28
C GLN A 61 -2.49 14.13 5.49
N LYS A 62 -2.05 12.93 5.10
CA LYS A 62 -2.80 11.70 5.36
C LYS A 62 -2.75 11.40 6.86
N ARG A 63 -3.89 11.52 7.52
CA ARG A 63 -4.03 11.21 8.95
C ARG A 63 -4.03 9.69 9.14
N ASN A 64 -3.13 9.21 9.98
CA ASN A 64 -3.17 7.82 10.43
C ASN A 64 -4.36 7.66 11.38
N VAL A 65 -4.97 6.48 11.37
CA VAL A 65 -5.85 6.07 12.48
C VAL A 65 -4.99 6.08 13.76
N PRO A 66 -5.43 6.76 14.85
CA PRO A 66 -4.66 6.81 16.08
C PRO A 66 -4.29 5.41 16.59
N GLY A 67 -3.01 5.20 16.90
CA GLY A 67 -2.51 3.93 17.44
C GLY A 67 -2.00 2.91 16.41
N THR A 68 -2.37 2.99 15.13
CA THR A 68 -1.99 1.95 14.15
C THR A 68 -0.49 1.92 13.88
N ALA A 69 0.17 3.07 13.78
CA ALA A 69 1.63 3.12 13.62
C ALA A 69 2.36 2.56 14.85
N ALA A 70 1.83 2.81 16.05
CA ALA A 70 2.39 2.24 17.29
C ALA A 70 2.20 0.72 17.34
N LEU A 71 1.04 0.22 16.92
CA LEU A 71 0.76 -1.21 16.84
C LEU A 71 1.68 -1.92 15.85
N VAL A 72 1.86 -1.39 14.63
CA VAL A 72 2.76 -2.00 13.64
C VAL A 72 4.20 -2.00 14.15
N ARG A 73 4.64 -0.92 14.81
CA ARG A 73 5.98 -0.88 15.44
C ARG A 73 6.12 -1.91 16.56
N ALA A 74 5.11 -2.07 17.41
CA ALA A 74 5.12 -3.07 18.47
C ALA A 74 5.16 -4.51 17.90
N LEU A 75 4.37 -4.79 16.86
CA LEU A 75 4.39 -6.07 16.15
C LEU A 75 5.74 -6.35 15.52
N ARG A 76 6.32 -5.36 14.82
CA ARG A 76 7.67 -5.44 14.26
C ARG A 76 8.70 -5.77 15.33
N ASN A 77 8.70 -5.06 16.45
CA ASN A 77 9.68 -5.26 17.52
C ASN A 77 9.54 -6.66 18.14
N SER A 78 8.31 -7.08 18.46
CA SER A 78 8.06 -8.42 19.01
C SER A 78 8.44 -9.53 18.03
N TRP A 79 8.24 -9.31 16.73
CA TRP A 79 8.67 -10.24 15.69
C TRP A 79 10.19 -10.34 15.60
N GLN A 80 10.89 -9.21 15.63
CA GLN A 80 12.35 -9.14 15.57
C GLN A 80 13.03 -9.80 16.77
N GLU A 81 12.46 -9.64 17.98
CA GLU A 81 12.93 -10.30 19.20
C GLU A 81 12.93 -11.83 19.08
N ARG A 82 11.94 -12.40 18.38
CA ARG A 82 11.82 -13.86 18.17
C ARG A 82 12.68 -14.36 17.00
N HIS A 83 13.22 -13.45 16.19
CA HIS A 83 13.89 -13.76 14.94
C HIS A 83 15.26 -13.09 14.83
N THR A 84 16.04 -13.17 15.90
CA THR A 84 17.40 -12.61 16.01
C THR A 84 18.24 -12.96 14.77
N GLY A 85 18.72 -11.92 14.07
CA GLY A 85 19.55 -12.05 12.87
C GLY A 85 18.78 -12.14 11.55
N ARG A 86 17.44 -12.11 11.55
CA ARG A 86 16.65 -11.97 10.32
C ARG A 86 16.44 -10.49 9.95
N ALA A 87 16.43 -10.26 8.64
CA ALA A 87 16.11 -8.98 8.05
C ALA A 87 14.61 -8.65 8.17
N ASP A 88 14.27 -7.42 7.80
CA ASP A 88 13.03 -6.67 8.07
C ASP A 88 11.71 -7.44 8.19
N PHE A 89 10.81 -6.90 9.02
CA PHE A 89 9.48 -7.44 9.29
C PHE A 89 8.66 -7.67 8.00
N PRO A 90 8.31 -8.93 7.67
CA PRO A 90 7.73 -9.30 6.37
C PRO A 90 6.24 -8.93 6.29
N ILE A 91 5.96 -7.66 6.02
CA ILE A 91 4.59 -7.13 5.92
C ILE A 91 4.25 -6.70 4.48
N TYR A 92 3.04 -7.05 4.05
CA TYR A 92 2.41 -6.62 2.81
C TYR A 92 1.15 -5.83 3.11
N PHE A 93 0.83 -4.87 2.24
CA PHE A 93 -0.45 -4.15 2.32
C PHE A 93 -1.35 -4.43 1.12
N VAL A 94 -2.65 -4.45 1.35
CA VAL A 94 -3.69 -4.51 0.31
C VAL A 94 -4.53 -3.24 0.39
N THR A 95 -4.79 -2.62 -0.76
CA THR A 95 -5.55 -1.36 -0.85
C THR A 95 -6.44 -1.31 -2.10
N ALA A 96 -7.64 -0.75 -1.93
CA ALA A 96 -8.54 -0.36 -3.00
C ALA A 96 -8.17 0.99 -3.65
N SER A 97 -7.12 1.67 -3.15
CA SER A 97 -6.57 2.88 -3.73
C SER A 97 -6.05 2.66 -5.16
N PHE A 98 -5.91 3.75 -5.90
CA PHE A 98 -5.40 3.70 -7.27
C PHE A 98 -3.89 3.50 -7.31
N PRO A 99 -3.35 2.73 -8.28
CA PRO A 99 -1.89 2.50 -8.42
C PRO A 99 -1.06 3.78 -8.52
N GLN A 100 -1.64 4.88 -9.04
CA GLN A 100 -1.01 6.20 -9.11
C GLN A 100 -0.63 6.76 -7.73
N MET A 101 -1.26 6.29 -6.66
CA MET A 101 -1.00 6.73 -5.29
C MET A 101 0.17 6.00 -4.63
N GLU A 102 0.76 4.99 -5.29
CA GLU A 102 1.80 4.13 -4.72
C GLU A 102 2.94 4.94 -4.09
N LYS A 103 3.61 5.82 -4.84
CA LYS A 103 4.73 6.63 -4.33
C LYS A 103 4.37 7.36 -3.03
N LYS A 104 3.17 7.97 -2.97
CA LYS A 104 2.69 8.72 -1.79
C LYS A 104 2.35 7.82 -0.61
N ILE A 105 1.83 6.62 -0.86
CA ILE A 105 1.50 5.66 0.19
C ILE A 105 2.78 5.05 0.75
N HIS A 106 3.70 4.63 -0.12
CA HIS A 106 4.98 4.07 0.27
C HIS A 106 5.81 5.09 1.06
N GLU A 107 5.89 6.34 0.60
CA GLU A 107 6.56 7.42 1.33
C GLU A 107 5.96 7.63 2.72
N LYS A 108 4.63 7.60 2.86
CA LYS A 108 3.96 7.74 4.15
C LYS A 108 4.32 6.60 5.11
N LEU A 109 4.27 5.35 4.63
CA LEU A 109 4.65 4.18 5.43
C LEU A 109 6.10 4.27 5.89
N ASN A 110 7.01 4.70 5.01
CA ASN A 110 8.42 4.90 5.36
C ASN A 110 8.61 5.98 6.42
N LEU A 111 7.87 7.10 6.33
CA LEU A 111 7.87 8.14 7.38
C LEU A 111 7.35 7.61 8.73
N ASP A 112 6.47 6.62 8.70
CA ASP A 112 5.97 5.94 9.90
C ASP A 112 6.90 4.81 10.39
N GLY A 113 8.02 4.55 9.70
CA GLY A 113 8.98 3.50 10.02
C GLY A 113 8.51 2.09 9.63
N ILE A 114 7.59 2.00 8.67
CA ILE A 114 7.06 0.75 8.14
C ILE A 114 7.62 0.56 6.73
N TYR A 115 8.36 -0.53 6.54
CA TYR A 115 9.02 -0.87 5.29
C TYR A 115 8.42 -2.18 4.76
N PRO A 116 7.29 -2.13 4.03
CA PRO A 116 6.64 -3.33 3.54
C PRO A 116 7.44 -4.01 2.44
N TYR A 117 7.28 -5.33 2.31
CA TYR A 117 7.86 -6.10 1.21
C TYR A 117 7.16 -5.80 -0.12
N GLY A 118 5.88 -5.42 -0.06
CA GLY A 118 5.15 -4.92 -1.21
C GLY A 118 3.73 -4.47 -0.87
N ILE A 119 3.07 -3.88 -1.88
CA ILE A 119 1.70 -3.37 -1.75
C ILE A 119 0.88 -3.76 -2.97
N PHE A 120 -0.31 -4.29 -2.73
CA PHE A 120 -1.31 -4.65 -3.72
C PHE A 120 -2.36 -3.55 -3.86
N PHE A 121 -2.53 -3.04 -5.08
CA PHE A 121 -3.52 -2.03 -5.45
C PHE A 121 -4.58 -2.61 -6.38
N LYS A 122 -5.76 -2.00 -6.40
CA LYS A 122 -6.83 -2.34 -7.35
C LYS A 122 -6.78 -1.44 -8.59
N ASP A 123 -6.64 -2.01 -9.78
CA ASP A 123 -6.75 -1.33 -11.09
C ASP A 123 -8.20 -1.12 -11.51
N ASN A 124 -8.95 -0.33 -10.72
CA ASN A 124 -10.34 0.02 -11.04
C ASN A 124 -10.48 0.94 -12.27
N LEU A 125 -9.38 1.40 -12.89
CA LEU A 125 -9.43 2.32 -14.04
C LEU A 125 -10.08 1.69 -15.28
N LYS A 126 -10.05 0.36 -15.41
CA LYS A 126 -10.79 -0.35 -16.47
C LYS A 126 -12.31 -0.16 -16.33
N ASN A 127 -12.82 0.02 -15.11
CA ASN A 127 -14.25 0.24 -14.84
C ASN A 127 -14.69 1.71 -15.00
N LEU A 128 -13.74 2.66 -15.01
CA LEU A 128 -14.03 4.10 -15.14
C LEU A 128 -14.25 4.56 -16.60
N ARG A 129 -14.08 3.68 -17.60
CA ARG A 129 -14.47 3.97 -18.99
C ARG A 129 -15.89 3.44 -19.24
N PRO A 130 -16.93 4.29 -19.22
CA PRO A 130 -18.26 3.85 -19.63
C PRO A 130 -18.20 3.38 -21.08
N ARG A 131 -18.43 2.09 -21.33
CA ARG A 131 -18.51 1.49 -22.67
C ARG A 131 -19.83 1.79 -23.41
N ARG A 132 -20.56 2.85 -23.03
CA ARG A 132 -21.88 3.17 -23.58
C ARG A 132 -22.13 4.67 -23.59
N LEU A 133 -21.80 5.31 -24.71
CA LEU A 133 -22.38 6.59 -25.11
C LEU A 133 -22.84 6.59 -26.58
N TRP A 134 -23.04 5.41 -27.18
CA TRP A 134 -23.61 5.29 -28.52
C TRP A 134 -24.87 4.43 -28.41
N ARG A 135 -26.00 5.13 -28.37
CA ARG A 135 -27.34 4.63 -28.67
C ARG A 135 -28.06 5.73 -29.44
#